data_AF-A0A931D3R4-F1
#
_entry.id   AF-A0A931D3R4-F1
#
_cell.length_a   1.000
_cell.length_b   1.000
_cell.length_c   1.000
_cell.angle_alpha   90.00
_cell.angle_beta   90.00
_cell.angle_gamma   90.00
#
_symmetry.space_group_name_H-M   'P 1'
#
loop_
_entity.id
_entity.type
_entity.pdbx_description
1 polymer ?
#
loop_
_entity_poly.entity_id
_entity_poly.type
_entity_poly.pdbx_seq_one_letter_code
_entity_poly.pdbx_strand_id
1 'polypeptide(L)'
;MSCTITYITNAQPGQDDRAHKRGRIPRKPVQWQASVWMIAPGGEKTTHSITVPACTAQDLIPAIGDRIDDLARENGQLCVQFGWTASAHGGLKKNRKGGKR
;
A
#
# COMPACT_ATOMS: atom_id res chain seq x y z
N MET A 1 -0.83 -1.95 17.76
CA MET A 1 -0.16 -2.89 16.84
C MET A 1 -0.09 -2.22 15.48
N SER A 2 1.11 -1.96 14.97
CA SER A 2 1.33 -1.47 13.61
C SER A 2 1.94 -2.59 12.77
N CYS A 3 1.48 -2.71 11.53
CA CYS A 3 2.09 -3.56 10.52
C CYS A 3 2.40 -2.69 9.32
N THR A 4 3.60 -2.81 8.78
CA THR A 4 4.01 -2.10 7.57
C THR A 4 4.38 -3.14 6.52
N ILE A 5 3.72 -3.08 5.38
CA ILE A 5 4.02 -3.89 4.21
C ILE A 5 4.64 -2.94 3.20
N THR A 6 5.88 -3.21 2.84
CA THR A 6 6.60 -2.48 1.81
C THR A 6 6.75 -3.38 0.60
N TYR A 7 6.36 -2.90 -0.55
CA TYR A 7 6.54 -3.57 -1.82
C TYR A 7 7.33 -2.63 -2.73
N ILE A 8 8.45 -3.12 -3.25
CA ILE A 8 9.28 -2.38 -4.18
C ILE A 8 9.41 -3.28 -5.39
N THR A 9 8.79 -2.88 -6.50
CA THR A 9 9.06 -3.48 -7.80
C THR A 9 10.26 -2.73 -8.35
N ASN A 10 11.44 -3.21 -7.98
CA ASN A 10 12.61 -2.85 -8.75
C ASN A 10 12.49 -3.60 -10.06
N ALA A 11 12.01 -2.93 -11.10
CA ALA A 11 12.04 -3.41 -12.48
C ALA A 11 13.49 -3.49 -13.03
N GLN A 12 14.45 -3.91 -12.21
CA GLN A 12 15.74 -4.39 -12.68
C GLN A 12 15.61 -5.90 -12.92
N PRO A 13 15.92 -6.39 -14.13
CA PRO A 13 15.83 -7.81 -14.44
C PRO A 13 16.70 -8.60 -13.46
N GLY A 14 16.07 -9.49 -12.67
CA GLY A 14 16.73 -10.37 -11.71
C GLY A 14 16.52 -10.06 -10.22
N GLN A 15 15.77 -9.00 -9.85
CA GLN A 15 15.34 -8.82 -8.46
C GLN A 15 13.95 -9.42 -8.20
N ASP A 16 13.85 -10.27 -7.17
CA ASP A 16 12.61 -10.87 -6.68
C ASP A 16 11.61 -9.78 -6.25
N ASP A 17 10.45 -9.72 -6.93
CA ASP A 17 9.29 -8.88 -6.62
C ASP A 17 8.62 -9.32 -5.30
N ARG A 18 9.32 -9.25 -4.18
CA ARG A 18 8.83 -9.74 -2.89
C ARG A 18 8.39 -8.60 -1.98
N ALA A 19 7.13 -8.68 -1.54
CA ALA A 19 6.60 -7.83 -0.48
C ALA A 19 7.34 -8.09 0.84
N HIS A 20 8.09 -7.09 1.30
CA HIS A 20 8.71 -7.09 2.62
C HIS A 20 7.67 -6.71 3.67
N LYS A 21 7.35 -7.67 4.55
CA LYS A 21 6.38 -7.50 5.63
C LYS A 21 7.15 -7.24 6.93
N ARG A 22 6.92 -6.09 7.55
CA ARG A 22 7.49 -5.72 8.84
C ARG A 22 6.39 -5.63 9.91
N GLY A 23 6.66 -6.28 11.04
CA GLY A 23 5.75 -6.29 12.19
C GLY A 23 4.72 -7.42 12.15
N ARG A 24 3.68 -7.31 13.00
CA ARG A 24 2.68 -8.37 13.17
C ARG A 24 1.53 -8.18 12.19
N ILE A 25 1.44 -9.06 11.19
CA ILE A 25 0.35 -9.06 10.22
C ILE A 25 -1.00 -9.16 10.95
N PRO A 26 -1.93 -8.22 10.73
CA PRO A 26 -3.27 -8.29 11.28
C PRO A 26 -3.99 -9.56 10.81
N ARG A 27 -4.57 -10.32 11.76
CA ARG A 27 -5.39 -11.51 11.45
C ARG A 27 -6.82 -11.17 11.03
N LYS A 28 -7.20 -9.90 11.15
CA LYS A 28 -8.53 -9.39 10.79
C LYS A 28 -8.37 -8.34 9.68
N PRO A 29 -9.39 -8.16 8.83
CA PRO A 29 -9.40 -7.05 7.89
C PRO A 29 -9.26 -5.73 8.64
N VAL A 30 -8.36 -4.88 8.17
CA VAL A 30 -8.09 -3.55 8.75
C VAL A 30 -8.01 -2.53 7.64
N GLN A 31 -8.12 -1.26 8.01
CA GLN A 31 -7.84 -0.17 7.08
C GLN A 31 -6.33 -0.01 6.93
N TRP A 32 -5.88 0.08 5.69
CA TRP A 32 -4.49 0.33 5.34
C TRP A 32 -4.34 1.73 4.76
N GLN A 33 -3.29 2.42 5.17
CA GLN A 33 -2.82 3.64 4.53
C GLN A 33 -1.62 3.29 3.68
N ALA A 34 -1.81 3.28 2.37
CA ALA A 34 -0.78 3.01 1.37
C ALA A 34 -0.26 4.30 0.78
N SER A 35 1.05 4.39 0.63
CA SER A 35 1.73 5.44 -0.12
C SER A 35 2.42 4.78 -1.29
N VAL A 36 1.89 4.96 -2.49
CA VAL A 36 2.48 4.53 -3.75
C VAL A 36 3.37 5.66 -4.24
N TRP A 37 4.55 5.33 -4.73
CA TRP A 37 5.42 6.27 -5.40
C TRP A 37 5.85 5.68 -6.74
N MET A 38 5.97 6.56 -7.73
CA MET A 38 6.35 6.23 -9.08
C MET A 38 7.43 7.20 -9.53
N ILE A 39 8.37 6.72 -10.33
CA ILE A 39 9.44 7.53 -10.91
C ILE A 39 9.23 7.52 -12.43
N ALA A 40 9.06 8.70 -13.02
CA ALA A 40 8.99 8.89 -14.46
C ALA A 40 10.40 8.76 -15.09
N PRO A 41 10.53 8.54 -16.41
CA PRO A 41 11.83 8.41 -17.07
C PRO A 41 12.68 9.66 -16.94
N GLY A 42 12.04 10.83 -16.80
CA GLY A 42 12.69 12.11 -16.53
C GLY A 42 13.20 12.28 -15.09
N GLY A 43 13.05 11.27 -14.23
CA GLY A 43 13.48 11.30 -12.83
C GLY A 43 12.49 11.97 -11.88
N GLU A 44 11.33 12.42 -12.37
CA GLU A 44 10.29 13.00 -11.52
C GLU A 44 9.62 11.91 -10.67
N LYS A 45 9.57 12.13 -9.35
CA LYS A 45 8.96 11.21 -8.40
C LYS A 45 7.58 11.71 -7.98
N THR A 46 6.55 10.97 -8.33
CA THR A 46 5.17 11.25 -7.93
C THR A 46 4.77 10.31 -6.80
N THR A 47 4.17 10.84 -5.74
CA THR A 47 3.70 10.03 -4.60
C THR A 47 2.19 10.20 -4.43
N HIS A 48 1.48 9.08 -4.39
CA HIS A 48 0.03 9.00 -4.21
C HIS A 48 -0.30 8.25 -2.93
N SER A 49 -1.11 8.88 -2.09
CA SER A 49 -1.66 8.25 -0.89
C SER A 49 -3.01 7.61 -1.21
N ILE A 50 -3.16 6.34 -0.86
CA ILE A 50 -4.36 5.53 -1.09
C ILE A 50 -4.78 4.95 0.25
N THR A 51 -6.06 5.12 0.59
CA THR A 51 -6.66 4.44 1.74
C THR A 51 -7.41 3.21 1.24
N VAL A 52 -7.00 2.02 1.70
CA VAL A 52 -7.69 0.75 1.38
C VAL A 52 -8.51 0.32 2.60
N PRO A 53 -9.85 0.36 2.54
CA PRO A 53 -10.69 0.01 3.68
C PRO A 53 -10.75 -1.51 3.89
N ALA A 54 -10.72 -1.92 5.16
CA ALA A 54 -11.11 -3.24 5.65
C ALA A 54 -10.65 -4.46 4.81
N CYS A 55 -9.36 -4.58 4.54
CA CYS A 55 -8.79 -5.71 3.80
C CYS A 55 -7.68 -6.43 4.59
N THR A 56 -7.40 -7.68 4.25
CA THR A 56 -6.28 -8.42 4.81
C THR A 56 -4.97 -8.06 4.09
N ALA A 57 -3.83 -8.44 4.67
CA ALA A 57 -2.53 -8.25 4.02
C ALA A 57 -2.39 -9.05 2.70
N GLN A 58 -3.17 -10.10 2.50
CA GLN A 58 -3.17 -10.87 1.25
C GLN A 58 -3.96 -10.13 0.16
N ASP A 59 -5.11 -9.57 0.50
CA ASP A 59 -5.97 -8.83 -0.43
C ASP A 59 -5.43 -7.43 -0.75
N LEU A 60 -4.58 -6.89 0.10
CA LEU A 60 -3.97 -5.57 -0.07
C LEU A 60 -3.06 -5.50 -1.31
N ILE A 61 -2.32 -6.59 -1.58
CA ILE A 61 -1.38 -6.64 -2.71
C ILE A 61 -2.10 -6.48 -4.06
N PRO A 62 -3.12 -7.30 -4.40
CA PRO A 62 -3.85 -7.12 -5.65
C PRO A 62 -4.60 -5.78 -5.70
N ALA A 63 -5.20 -5.33 -4.59
CA ALA A 63 -5.92 -4.05 -4.55
C ALA A 63 -5.03 -2.83 -4.83
N ILE A 64 -3.77 -2.85 -4.38
CA ILE A 64 -2.80 -1.80 -4.72
C ILE A 64 -2.25 -2.01 -6.13
N GLY A 65 -2.07 -3.26 -6.59
CA GLY A 65 -1.67 -3.60 -7.96
C GLY A 65 -2.60 -2.98 -9.00
N ASP A 66 -3.91 -3.23 -8.90
CA ASP A 66 -4.91 -2.66 -9.80
C ASP A 66 -4.85 -1.12 -9.82
N ARG A 67 -4.61 -0.50 -8.66
CA ARG A 67 -4.50 0.96 -8.56
C ARG A 67 -3.20 1.50 -9.16
N ILE A 68 -2.11 0.73 -9.11
CA ILE A 68 -0.87 1.08 -9.79
C ILE A 68 -1.05 0.99 -11.29
N ASP A 69 -1.76 -0.01 -11.80
CA ASP A 69 -2.04 -0.16 -13.23
C ASP A 69 -2.89 1.01 -13.76
N ASP A 70 -3.90 1.43 -12.99
CA ASP A 70 -4.68 2.65 -13.29
C ASP A 70 -3.80 3.90 -13.29
N LEU A 71 -2.95 4.07 -12.26
CA LEU A 71 -2.02 5.20 -12.17
C LEU A 71 -0.99 5.19 -13.31
N ALA A 72 -0.50 4.02 -13.72
CA ALA A 72 0.40 3.88 -14.85
C ALA A 72 -0.30 4.26 -16.15
N ARG A 73 -1.56 3.87 -16.33
CA ARG A 73 -2.37 4.24 -17.50
C ARG A 73 -2.69 5.74 -17.53
N GLU A 74 -3.02 6.35 -16.39
CA GLU A 74 -3.23 7.79 -16.25
C GLU A 74 -1.97 8.60 -16.58
N ASN A 75 -0.78 8.08 -16.25
CA ASN A 75 0.51 8.71 -16.54
C ASN A 75 1.11 8.31 -17.92
N GLY A 76 0.31 7.67 -18.79
CA GLY A 76 0.74 7.33 -20.16
C GLY A 76 1.80 6.23 -20.25
N GLN A 77 1.86 5.31 -19.27
CA GLN A 77 2.74 4.13 -19.21
C GLN A 77 4.25 4.43 -19.13
N LEU A 78 4.64 5.65 -18.73
CA LEU A 78 6.05 6.05 -18.73
C LEU A 78 6.82 5.73 -17.45
N CYS A 79 6.20 5.29 -16.36
CA CYS A 79 6.94 5.10 -15.11
C CYS A 79 7.99 3.97 -15.20
N VAL A 80 9.26 4.31 -14.94
CA VAL A 80 10.39 3.36 -14.97
C VAL A 80 10.50 2.53 -13.69
N GLN A 81 10.01 3.08 -12.58
CA GLN A 81 10.05 2.43 -11.28
C GLN A 81 8.80 2.78 -10.50
N PHE A 82 8.28 1.80 -9.77
CA PHE A 82 7.19 1.98 -8.85
C PHE A 82 7.50 1.26 -7.53
N GLY A 83 6.83 1.69 -6.48
CA GLY A 83 6.89 1.04 -5.20
C GLY A 83 5.82 1.59 -4.30
N TRP A 84 5.48 0.85 -3.26
CA TRP A 84 4.48 1.28 -2.30
C TRP A 84 4.81 0.82 -0.90
N THR A 85 4.34 1.58 0.07
CA THR A 85 4.40 1.21 1.47
C THR A 85 3.02 1.38 2.07
N ALA A 86 2.45 0.30 2.56
CA ALA A 86 1.20 0.32 3.29
C ALA A 86 1.43 0.10 4.77
N SER A 87 0.79 0.92 5.59
CA SER A 87 0.77 0.77 7.02
C SER A 87 -0.65 0.54 7.50
N ALA A 88 -0.84 -0.52 8.27
CA ALA A 88 -2.03 -0.71 9.07
C ALA A 88 -1.70 -0.24 10.48
N HIS A 89 -2.53 0.64 11.01
CA HIS A 89 -2.57 0.90 12.44
C HIS A 89 -3.81 0.19 12.94
N GLY A 90 -3.64 -0.80 13.82
CA GLY A 90 -4.76 -1.51 14.45
C GLY A 90 -5.73 -0.45 14.96
N GLY A 91 -6.92 -0.44 14.36
CA GLY A 91 -7.74 0.75 14.19
C GLY A 91 -7.89 1.62 15.43
N LEU A 92 -8.10 2.92 15.17
CA LEU A 92 -8.67 3.86 16.13
C LEU A 92 -9.65 3.12 17.04
N LYS A 93 -9.45 3.29 18.36
CA LYS A 93 -10.46 2.95 19.36
C LYS A 93 -11.81 3.29 18.77
N LYS A 94 -12.64 2.27 18.52
CA LYS A 94 -14.07 2.45 18.27
C LYS A 94 -14.53 3.32 19.43
N ASN A 95 -14.85 4.59 19.20
CA ASN A 95 -15.37 5.47 20.23
C ASN A 95 -16.57 4.73 20.82
N ARG A 96 -16.41 4.15 22.02
CA ARG A 96 -17.51 3.60 22.79
C ARG A 96 -18.34 4.80 23.25
N LYS A 97 -19.16 5.35 22.36
CA LYS A 97 -20.41 5.99 22.77
C LYS A 97 -21.33 4.85 23.18
N GLY A 98 -21.25 4.47 24.45
CA GLY A 98 -21.95 3.32 24.99
C GLY A 98 -21.99 3.40 26.50
N GLY A 99 -22.88 4.27 26.99
CA GLY A 99 -23.65 4.08 28.21
C GLY A 99 -22.87 4.01 29.52
N LYS A 100 -23.03 5.05 30.34
CA LYS A 100 -23.33 4.80 31.74
C LYS A 100 -24.62 5.55 32.09
N ARG A 101 -25.57 4.72 32.53
CA ARG A 101 -26.81 5.07 33.22
C ARG A 101 -26.49 5.84 34.50
#